data_AF-A0A518GEJ6-F1
#
_entry.id   AF-A0A518GEJ6-F1
#
_cell.length_a   1.000
_cell.length_b   1.000
_cell.length_c   1.000
_cell.angle_alpha   90.00
_cell.angle_beta   90.00
_cell.angle_gamma   90.00
#
_symmetry.space_group_name_H-M   'P 1'
#
loop_
_entity.id
_entity.type
_entity.pdbx_description
1 polymer ?
#
loop_
_entity_poly.entity_id
_entity_poly.type
_entity_poly.pdbx_seq_one_letter_code
_entity_poly.pdbx_strand_id
1 'polypeptide(L)'
;MNASHLIEQLAQLYPVYDTSDLLRLALLLSLQHPGLEELEDGAVLQQQCNEIALQLSASSDQHAAVADELDSLAATSPCDFSPDHLWTLIRAIKVQSQILNLYLGPSESPA
;
A
#
# COMPACT_ATOMS: atom_id res chain seq x y z
N MET A 1 16.83 3.30 -15.95
CA MET A 1 17.33 2.38 -14.89
C MET A 1 16.76 0.96 -15.04
N ASN A 2 17.49 -0.10 -14.67
CA ASN A 2 16.99 -1.50 -14.66
C ASN A 2 16.59 -1.95 -13.23
N ALA A 3 15.85 -3.06 -13.09
CA ALA A 3 15.31 -3.52 -11.81
C ALA A 3 16.39 -3.82 -10.75
N SER A 4 17.51 -4.44 -11.15
CA SER A 4 18.62 -4.74 -10.23
C SER A 4 19.27 -3.46 -9.69
N HIS A 5 19.48 -2.47 -10.57
CA HIS A 5 20.06 -1.18 -10.20
C HIS A 5 19.14 -0.38 -9.28
N LEU A 6 17.82 -0.45 -9.49
CA LEU A 6 16.84 0.14 -8.57
C LEU A 6 16.96 -0.49 -7.17
N ILE A 7 17.01 -1.82 -7.07
CA ILE A 7 17.13 -2.51 -5.78
C ILE A 7 18.44 -2.14 -5.06
N GLU A 8 19.55 -2.05 -5.79
CA GLU A 8 20.83 -1.62 -5.23
C GLU A 8 20.79 -0.17 -4.71
N GLN A 9 20.18 0.75 -5.48
CA GLN A 9 19.99 2.14 -5.07
C GLN A 9 19.11 2.23 -3.80
N LEU A 10 18.02 1.47 -3.75
CA LEU A 10 17.13 1.42 -2.60
C LEU A 10 17.82 0.85 -1.36
N ALA A 11 18.63 -0.20 -1.52
CA ALA A 11 19.40 -0.78 -0.42
C ALA A 11 20.41 0.20 0.18
N GLN A 12 20.97 1.10 -0.65
CA GLN A 12 21.86 2.17 -0.17
C GLN A 12 21.11 3.30 0.54
N LEU A 13 19.94 3.68 0.03
CA LEU A 13 19.10 4.75 0.61
C LEU A 13 18.41 4.32 1.92
N TYR A 14 18.02 3.05 2.01
CA TYR A 14 17.26 2.48 3.12
C TYR A 14 17.97 1.24 3.70
N PRO A 15 19.16 1.38 4.32
CA PRO A 15 19.96 0.26 4.78
C PRO A 15 19.33 -0.53 5.96
N VAL A 16 18.28 0.02 6.57
CA VAL A 16 17.55 -0.58 7.70
C VAL A 16 16.41 -1.48 7.21
N TYR A 17 16.01 -1.39 5.94
CA TYR A 17 14.90 -2.16 5.40
C TYR A 17 15.30 -3.62 5.18
N ASP A 18 14.38 -4.53 5.44
CA ASP A 18 14.60 -5.93 5.10
C ASP A 18 14.42 -6.18 3.59
N THR A 19 14.82 -7.36 3.13
CA THR A 19 14.74 -7.72 1.70
C THR A 19 13.30 -7.70 1.18
N SER A 20 12.31 -8.03 2.01
CA SER A 20 10.90 -8.04 1.58
C SER A 20 10.40 -6.61 1.34
N ASP A 21 10.75 -5.70 2.25
CA ASP A 21 10.37 -4.30 2.18
C ASP A 21 11.04 -3.59 0.99
N LEU A 22 12.32 -3.87 0.73
CA LEU A 22 13.02 -3.34 -0.45
C LEU A 22 12.37 -3.81 -1.76
N LEU A 23 12.05 -5.10 -1.88
CA LEU A 23 11.40 -5.65 -3.07
C LEU A 23 9.98 -5.11 -3.25
N ARG A 24 9.24 -4.95 -2.16
CA ARG A 24 7.90 -4.35 -2.17
C ARG A 24 7.96 -2.90 -2.64
N LEU A 25 8.90 -2.12 -2.12
CA LEU A 25 9.09 -0.73 -2.52
C LEU A 25 9.47 -0.63 -4.01
N ALA A 26 10.40 -1.48 -4.47
CA ALA A 26 10.80 -1.55 -5.87
C ALA A 26 9.63 -1.92 -6.80
N LEU A 27 8.80 -2.88 -6.40
CA LEU A 27 7.59 -3.28 -7.14
C LEU A 27 6.61 -2.10 -7.24
N LEU A 28 6.30 -1.44 -6.12
CA LEU A 28 5.36 -0.32 -6.08
C LEU A 28 5.85 0.87 -6.93
N LEU A 29 7.15 1.18 -6.88
CA LEU A 29 7.76 2.18 -7.76
C LEU A 29 7.58 1.80 -9.23
N SER A 30 7.83 0.54 -9.59
CA SER A 30 7.66 0.07 -10.99
C SER A 30 6.21 0.07 -11.46
N LEU A 31 5.25 -0.11 -10.54
CA LEU A 31 3.82 -0.09 -10.85
C LEU A 31 3.32 1.34 -11.08
N GLN A 32 3.85 2.32 -10.34
CA GLN A 32 3.46 3.73 -10.47
C GLN A 32 4.24 4.45 -11.59
N HIS A 33 5.46 3.99 -11.88
CA HIS A 33 6.35 4.57 -12.88
C HIS A 33 6.75 3.51 -13.91
N PRO A 34 5.98 3.34 -15.00
CA PRO A 34 6.28 2.34 -16.03
C PRO A 34 7.60 2.62 -16.76
N GLY A 35 8.14 3.84 -16.67
CA GLY A 35 9.47 4.22 -17.14
C GLY A 35 10.41 4.51 -15.97
N LEU A 36 11.35 3.60 -15.70
CA LEU A 36 12.37 3.77 -14.63
C LEU A 36 13.50 4.77 -15.01
N GLU A 37 13.35 5.52 -16.09
CA GLU A 37 14.33 6.50 -16.58
C GLU A 37 14.26 7.80 -15.76
N GLU A 38 13.06 8.20 -15.34
CA GLU A 38 12.83 9.39 -14.51
C GLU A 38 13.32 9.21 -13.06
N LEU A 39 13.52 7.96 -12.65
CA LEU A 39 14.01 7.58 -11.33
C LEU A 39 15.55 7.48 -11.25
N GLU A 40 16.28 7.86 -12.31
CA GLU A 40 17.75 7.92 -12.28
C GLU A 40 18.29 9.10 -11.47
N ASP A 41 17.47 10.15 -11.27
CA ASP A 41 17.78 11.21 -10.33
C ASP A 41 17.52 10.72 -8.90
N GLY A 42 18.59 10.59 -8.11
CA GLY A 42 18.52 10.14 -6.72
C GLY A 42 17.61 10.98 -5.83
N ALA A 43 17.44 12.29 -6.11
CA ALA A 43 16.52 13.14 -5.36
C ALA A 43 15.06 12.82 -5.69
N VAL A 44 14.75 12.61 -6.97
CA VAL A 44 13.41 12.21 -7.43
C VAL A 44 13.07 10.82 -6.91
N LEU A 45 14.01 9.88 -6.98
CA LEU A 45 13.86 8.53 -6.43
C LEU A 45 13.53 8.60 -4.94
N GLN A 46 14.29 9.35 -4.16
CA GLN A 46 14.06 9.46 -2.71
C GLN A 46 12.69 10.10 -2.39
N GLN A 47 12.27 11.11 -3.14
CA GLN A 47 10.95 11.71 -2.97
C GLN A 47 9.83 10.69 -3.25
N GLN A 48 9.90 9.99 -4.38
CA GLN A 48 8.89 8.99 -4.76
C GLN A 48 8.84 7.82 -3.78
N CYS A 49 10.00 7.39 -3.27
CA CYS A 49 10.07 6.37 -2.22
C CYS A 49 9.34 6.81 -0.94
N ASN A 50 9.54 8.06 -0.51
CA ASN A 50 8.87 8.59 0.68
C ASN A 50 7.36 8.72 0.49
N GLU A 51 6.90 9.15 -0.69
CA GLU A 51 5.48 9.23 -1.02
C GLU A 51 4.82 7.84 -0.96
N ILE A 52 5.43 6.83 -1.58
CA ILE A 52 4.95 5.44 -1.54
C ILE A 52 4.97 4.88 -0.12
N ALA A 53 6.03 5.12 0.64
CA ALA A 53 6.14 4.66 2.03
C ALA A 53 5.05 5.27 2.93
N LEU A 54 4.77 6.58 2.76
CA LEU A 54 3.69 7.26 3.48
C LEU A 54 2.32 6.69 3.11
N GLN A 55 2.08 6.45 1.82
CA GLN A 55 0.82 5.87 1.34
C GLN A 55 0.62 4.44 1.88
N LEU A 56 1.69 3.64 1.91
CA LEU A 56 1.66 2.29 2.46
C LEU A 56 1.38 2.30 3.98
N SER A 57 2.05 3.19 4.72
CA SER A 57 1.82 3.35 6.16
C SER A 57 0.38 3.75 6.45
N ALA A 58 -0.14 4.75 5.74
CA ALA A 58 -1.52 5.21 5.91
C ALA A 58 -2.55 4.12 5.58
N SER A 59 -2.30 3.31 4.53
CA SER A 59 -3.19 2.20 4.17
C SER A 59 -3.13 1.06 5.20
N SER A 60 -1.94 0.78 5.74
CA SER A 60 -1.75 -0.21 6.81
C SER A 60 -2.46 0.22 8.10
N ASP A 61 -2.34 1.49 8.49
CA ASP A 61 -3.00 2.03 9.67
C ASP A 61 -4.53 1.97 9.53
N GLN A 62 -5.07 2.31 8.36
CA GLN A 62 -6.50 2.18 8.07
C GLN A 62 -6.96 0.73 8.15
N HIS A 63 -6.17 -0.22 7.63
CA HIS A 63 -6.49 -1.63 7.71
C HIS A 63 -6.50 -2.15 9.15
N ALA A 64 -5.52 -1.75 9.97
CA ALA A 64 -5.47 -2.11 11.38
C ALA A 64 -6.70 -1.57 12.13
N ALA A 65 -7.05 -0.29 11.94
CA ALA A 65 -8.23 0.32 12.57
C ALA A 65 -9.54 -0.38 12.15
N VAL A 66 -9.65 -0.76 10.88
CA VAL A 66 -10.82 -1.49 10.36
C VAL A 66 -10.88 -2.93 10.89
N ALA A 67 -9.75 -3.60 11.03
CA ALA A 67 -9.70 -4.93 11.63
C ALA A 67 -10.17 -4.89 13.09
N ASP A 68 -9.73 -3.89 13.87
CA ASP A 68 -10.19 -3.67 15.24
C ASP A 68 -11.71 -3.37 15.30
N GLU A 69 -12.23 -2.57 14.38
CA GLU A 69 -13.68 -2.31 14.26
C GLU A 69 -14.46 -3.61 13.95
N LEU A 70 -13.94 -4.47 13.08
CA LEU A 70 -14.55 -5.76 12.74
C LEU A 70 -14.51 -6.74 13.91
N ASP A 71 -13.41 -6.82 14.65
CA ASP A 71 -13.27 -7.69 15.82
C ASP A 71 -14.24 -7.26 16.93
N SER A 72 -14.40 -5.96 17.16
CA SER A 72 -15.40 -5.42 18.09
C SER A 72 -16.83 -5.78 17.66
N LEU A 73 -17.10 -5.74 16.35
CA LEU A 73 -18.41 -6.05 15.78
C LEU A 73 -18.72 -7.56 15.82
N ALA A 74 -17.71 -8.40 15.58
CA ALA A 74 -17.79 -9.87 15.73
C ALA A 74 -17.99 -10.30 17.19
N ALA A 75 -17.47 -9.52 18.15
CA ALA A 75 -17.71 -9.72 19.58
C ALA A 75 -19.12 -9.28 20.04
N THR A 76 -19.87 -8.57 19.19
CA THR A 76 -21.24 -8.12 19.50
C THR A 76 -22.25 -9.24 19.23
N SER A 77 -23.23 -9.41 20.13
CA SER A 77 -24.18 -10.54 20.05
C SER A 77 -24.97 -10.57 18.73
N PRO A 78 -25.35 -11.75 18.21
CA PRO A 78 -25.77 -11.94 16.81
C PRO A 78 -27.07 -11.25 16.37
N CYS A 79 -27.79 -10.57 17.27
CA CYS A 79 -29.17 -10.15 17.05
C CYS A 79 -29.37 -8.64 16.86
N ASP A 80 -28.36 -7.80 17.04
CA ASP A 80 -28.50 -6.33 16.95
C ASP A 80 -27.52 -5.71 15.93
N PHE A 81 -27.63 -6.09 14.65
CA PHE A 81 -26.95 -5.35 13.59
C PHE A 81 -27.65 -4.00 13.40
N SER A 82 -27.09 -2.95 14.00
CA SER A 82 -27.52 -1.58 13.77
C SER A 82 -27.11 -1.11 12.36
N PRO A 83 -27.72 -0.04 11.83
CA PRO A 83 -27.28 0.58 10.58
C PRO A 83 -25.79 0.95 10.56
N ASP A 84 -25.21 1.30 11.72
CA ASP A 84 -23.79 1.63 11.84
C ASP A 84 -22.91 0.39 11.63
N HIS A 85 -23.34 -0.78 12.10
CA HIS A 85 -22.63 -2.05 11.87
C HIS A 85 -22.55 -2.43 10.37
N LEU A 86 -23.60 -2.13 9.60
CA LEU A 86 -23.58 -2.33 8.13
C LEU A 86 -22.60 -1.36 7.44
N TRP A 87 -22.50 -0.12 7.91
CA TRP A 87 -21.54 0.85 7.39
C TRP A 87 -20.09 0.48 7.70
N THR A 88 -19.82 -0.08 8.89
CA THR A 88 -18.50 -0.65 9.24
C THR A 88 -18.12 -1.78 8.30
N LEU A 89 -19.03 -2.71 8.01
CA LEU A 89 -18.78 -3.80 7.04
C LEU A 89 -18.50 -3.28 5.61
N ILE A 90 -19.28 -2.31 5.13
CA ILE A 90 -19.06 -1.69 3.81
C ILE A 90 -17.72 -0.96 3.75
N ARG A 91 -17.35 -0.25 4.83
CA ARG A 91 -16.05 0.41 4.94
C ARG A 91 -14.91 -0.61 4.95
N ALA A 92 -15.09 -1.74 5.63
CA ALA A 92 -14.10 -2.80 5.67
C ALA A 92 -13.82 -3.40 4.30
N ILE A 93 -14.87 -3.70 3.53
CA ILE A 93 -14.75 -4.19 2.14
C ILE A 93 -13.99 -3.16 1.27
N LYS A 94 -14.27 -1.86 1.46
CA LYS A 94 -13.60 -0.79 0.72
C LYS A 94 -12.12 -0.66 1.08
N VAL A 95 -11.76 -0.73 2.37
CA VAL A 95 -10.37 -0.62 2.84
C VAL A 95 -9.55 -1.85 2.44
N GLN A 96 -10.13 -3.05 2.52
CA GLN A 96 -9.47 -4.26 2.00
C GLN A 96 -9.20 -4.15 0.49
N SER A 97 -10.10 -3.50 -0.26
CA SER A 97 -9.90 -3.26 -1.69
C SER A 97 -8.78 -2.23 -1.97
N GLN A 98 -8.49 -1.30 -1.05
CA GLN A 98 -7.45 -0.27 -1.22
C GLN A 98 -6.03 -0.85 -1.13
N ILE A 99 -5.78 -1.76 -0.20
CA ILE A 99 -4.49 -2.51 -0.15
C ILE A 99 -4.33 -3.31 -1.44
N LEU A 100 -5.39 -3.97 -1.90
CA LEU A 100 -5.34 -4.73 -3.15
C LEU A 100 -5.00 -3.82 -4.35
N ASN A 101 -5.61 -2.63 -4.42
CA ASN A 101 -5.35 -1.65 -5.48
C ASN A 101 -3.91 -1.10 -5.47
N LEU A 102 -3.27 -1.01 -4.30
CA LEU A 102 -1.84 -0.67 -4.19
C LEU A 102 -0.95 -1.72 -4.89
N TYR A 103 -1.31 -3.00 -4.83
CA TYR A 103 -0.56 -4.09 -5.48
C TYR A 103 -0.99 -4.35 -6.93
N LEU A 104 -2.20 -3.96 -7.33
CA LEU A 104 -2.73 -4.17 -8.68
C LEU A 104 -2.27 -3.10 -9.70
N GLY A 105 -1.67 -2.00 -9.22
CA GLY A 105 -1.32 -0.85 -10.07
C GLY A 105 -2.56 -0.09 -10.57
N PRO A 106 -2.37 1.05 -11.28
CA PRO A 106 -3.49 1.71 -11.94
C PRO A 106 -4.11 0.69 -12.90
N SER A 107 -5.34 0.29 -12.62
CA SER A 107 -6.12 -0.54 -13.53
C SER A 107 -6.30 0.27 -14.81
N GLU A 108 -5.52 -0.07 -15.84
CA GLU A 108 -5.85 0.34 -17.20
C GLU A 108 -7.28 -0.13 -17.46
N SER A 109 -8.20 0.84 -17.49
CA SER A 109 -9.54 0.61 -18.02
C SER A 109 -9.34 0.25 -19.49
N PRO A 110 -9.68 -0.97 -19.95
CA PRO A 110 -9.73 -1.20 -21.38
C PRO A 110 -10.85 -0.31 -21.94
N ALA A 111 -10.49 0.46 -22.96
CA ALA A 111 -11.40 1.31 -23.73
C ALA A 111 -12.52 0.50 -24.41
#